data_AF-A0A2K6DB91-F1
#
_entry.id   AF-A0A2K6DB91-F1
#
_cell.length_a   1.000
_cell.length_b   1.000
_cell.length_c   1.000
_cell.angle_alpha   90.00
_cell.angle_beta   90.00
_cell.angle_gamma   90.00
#
_symmetry.space_group_name_H-M   'P 1'
#
loop_
_entity.id
_entity.type
_entity.pdbx_description
1 polymer ?
#
loop_
_entity_poly.entity_id
_entity_poly.type
_entity_poly.pdbx_seq_one_letter_code
_entity_poly.pdbx_strand_id
1 'polypeptide(L)'
;MALLALASAVLSALLVLAVFRVPAWACLLCFTTYSERLRICQMFVGMRGPKLEECEEAFTAAFRALSDTEINYDERSHLHDAFTQMTHALQELAAAQGSFEVAFPDAAEKMKKVITQLKEAQACIPPCGLQEFARRFLCSGCYSRVCDLPLDCPVQDVTVIRGDQAMFSCIVNFQLPKEEITYSWKFAGGGLRTQDLSYFRDMPRAEGYLARIRPAQLTHRGTFSCVIKQDQRPLARLYFFLNVTGPPPRAEIELQASFREVLRWAPRDAELIQPWRPSLGELLVRPEALTPSNLFLLAALGALASASATVLAWIFFRWYCSGD
;
A
#
# COMPACT_ATOMS: atom_id res chain seq x y z
N MET A 1 56.93 -25.52 -4.28
CA MET A 1 56.19 -24.93 -5.42
C MET A 1 55.42 -25.95 -6.27
N ALA A 2 55.79 -27.24 -6.31
CA ALA A 2 55.07 -28.25 -7.10
C ALA A 2 53.67 -28.65 -6.56
N LEU A 3 53.44 -28.56 -5.25
CA LEU A 3 52.16 -28.91 -4.61
C LEU A 3 51.03 -27.88 -4.85
N LEU A 4 51.37 -26.62 -5.09
CA LEU A 4 50.39 -25.56 -5.40
C LEU A 4 49.87 -25.63 -6.84
N ALA A 5 50.65 -26.18 -7.76
CA ALA A 5 50.26 -26.34 -9.17
C ALA A 5 49.26 -27.50 -9.38
N LEU A 6 49.35 -28.58 -8.58
CA LEU A 6 48.35 -29.66 -8.63
C LEU A 6 46.98 -29.21 -8.10
N ALA A 7 46.96 -28.38 -7.05
CA ALA A 7 45.72 -27.87 -6.47
C ALA A 7 44.96 -26.94 -7.43
N SER A 8 45.67 -26.11 -8.22
CA SER A 8 45.03 -25.21 -9.20
C SER A 8 44.51 -25.97 -10.43
N ALA A 9 45.21 -27.04 -10.85
CA ALA A 9 44.76 -27.87 -11.97
C ALA A 9 43.47 -28.65 -11.62
N VAL A 10 43.34 -29.12 -10.38
CA VAL A 10 42.13 -29.84 -9.91
C VAL A 10 40.94 -28.88 -9.74
N LEU A 11 41.16 -27.67 -9.22
CA LEU A 11 40.09 -26.65 -9.14
C LEU A 11 39.63 -26.20 -10.53
N SER A 12 40.55 -26.08 -11.49
CA SER A 12 40.21 -25.66 -12.85
C SER A 12 39.52 -26.77 -13.65
N ALA A 13 39.85 -28.04 -13.41
CA ALA A 13 39.15 -29.18 -14.02
C ALA A 13 37.73 -29.37 -13.44
N LEU A 14 37.53 -29.07 -12.15
CA LEU A 14 36.20 -29.08 -11.52
C LEU A 14 35.32 -27.91 -11.97
N LEU A 15 35.90 -26.75 -12.32
CA LEU A 15 35.15 -25.64 -12.91
C LEU A 15 34.69 -25.93 -14.36
N VAL A 16 35.46 -26.71 -15.13
CA VAL A 16 35.09 -27.10 -16.51
C VAL A 16 33.97 -28.16 -16.53
N LEU A 17 33.83 -28.96 -15.47
CA LEU A 17 32.73 -29.92 -15.30
C LEU A 17 31.43 -29.31 -14.73
N ALA A 18 31.44 -28.02 -14.34
CA ALA A 18 30.26 -27.30 -13.88
C ALA A 18 29.60 -26.43 -14.97
N VAL A 19 30.04 -26.55 -16.23
CA VAL A 19 29.18 -26.24 -17.38
C VAL A 19 28.44 -27.52 -17.76
N PHE A 20 27.67 -28.07 -16.82
CA PHE A 20 26.45 -28.73 -17.27
C PHE A 20 25.68 -27.63 -17.98
N ARG A 21 25.76 -27.62 -19.31
CA ARG A 21 24.73 -27.01 -20.13
C ARG A 21 23.45 -27.59 -19.56
N VAL A 22 22.74 -26.79 -18.77
CA VAL A 22 21.35 -27.08 -18.43
C VAL A 22 20.76 -27.47 -19.77
N PRO A 23 20.28 -28.71 -19.95
CA PRO A 23 19.75 -29.11 -21.24
C PRO A 23 18.74 -28.05 -21.57
N ALA A 24 19.00 -27.25 -22.63
CA ALA A 24 18.10 -26.16 -22.97
C ALA A 24 16.77 -26.85 -23.29
N TRP A 25 15.80 -26.70 -22.39
CA TRP A 25 14.55 -27.42 -22.53
C TRP A 25 13.86 -26.81 -23.75
N ALA A 26 13.60 -27.62 -24.78
CA ALA A 26 12.85 -27.14 -25.92
C ALA A 26 11.38 -26.95 -25.52
N CYS A 27 10.61 -26.06 -26.17
CA CYS A 27 9.16 -26.03 -25.96
C CYS A 27 8.55 -27.44 -26.08
N LEU A 28 9.06 -28.25 -27.02
CA LEU A 28 8.72 -29.67 -27.16
C LEU A 28 8.77 -30.42 -25.83
N LEU A 29 9.82 -30.25 -25.03
CA LEU A 29 10.01 -30.98 -23.77
C LEU A 29 9.06 -30.49 -22.67
N CYS A 30 8.57 -29.25 -22.73
CA CYS A 30 7.61 -28.72 -21.76
C CYS A 30 6.19 -29.23 -21.97
N PHE A 31 5.85 -29.60 -23.21
CA PHE A 31 4.48 -29.98 -23.59
C PHE A 31 4.35 -31.44 -24.02
N THR A 32 5.45 -32.20 -24.07
CA THR A 32 5.43 -33.63 -24.34
C THR A 32 6.26 -34.38 -23.31
N THR A 33 5.82 -35.58 -22.98
CA THR A 33 6.54 -36.51 -22.11
C THR A 33 7.56 -37.33 -22.91
N TYR A 34 8.55 -37.88 -22.23
CA TYR A 34 9.50 -38.81 -22.84
C TYR A 34 8.78 -40.03 -23.44
N SER A 35 7.80 -40.60 -22.73
CA SER A 35 7.01 -41.74 -23.18
C SER A 35 6.24 -41.48 -24.47
N GLU A 36 5.68 -40.28 -24.65
CA GLU A 36 4.95 -39.92 -25.88
C GLU A 36 5.90 -39.83 -27.07
N ARG A 37 7.05 -39.17 -26.90
CA ARG A 37 8.07 -39.05 -27.96
C ARG A 37 8.61 -40.42 -28.37
N LEU A 38 8.95 -41.25 -27.38
CA LEU A 38 9.41 -42.61 -27.61
C LEU A 38 8.37 -43.43 -28.38
N ARG A 39 7.09 -43.34 -27.99
CA ARG A 39 5.99 -44.04 -28.68
C ARG A 39 5.85 -43.61 -30.14
N ILE A 40 5.98 -42.31 -30.44
CA ILE A 40 5.97 -41.81 -31.82
C ILE A 40 7.12 -42.46 -32.62
N CYS A 41 8.33 -42.45 -32.08
CA CYS A 41 9.47 -43.06 -32.75
C CYS A 41 9.29 -44.58 -32.95
N GLN A 42 8.75 -45.28 -31.97
CA GLN A 42 8.41 -46.71 -32.10
C GLN A 42 7.41 -46.99 -33.22
N MET A 43 6.48 -46.06 -33.50
CA MET A 43 5.55 -46.20 -34.62
C MET A 43 6.21 -45.99 -35.98
N PHE A 44 7.22 -45.10 -36.07
CA PHE A 44 7.95 -44.87 -37.33
C PHE A 44 8.97 -45.96 -37.67
N VAL A 45 9.73 -46.44 -36.67
CA VAL A 45 10.89 -47.32 -36.92
C VAL A 45 10.81 -48.69 -36.22
N GLY A 46 9.75 -48.94 -35.45
CA GLY A 46 9.55 -50.18 -34.71
C GLY A 46 10.09 -50.14 -33.27
N MET A 47 9.90 -51.24 -32.53
CA MET A 47 10.04 -51.27 -31.07
C MET A 47 11.50 -51.29 -30.54
N ARG A 48 12.49 -51.67 -31.35
CA ARG A 48 13.90 -51.83 -30.93
C ARG A 48 14.85 -51.75 -32.13
N GLY A 49 15.98 -51.05 -31.96
CA GLY A 49 17.07 -50.97 -32.94
C GLY A 49 17.78 -49.62 -32.92
N PRO A 50 18.95 -49.48 -33.60
CA PRO A 50 19.71 -48.22 -33.65
C PRO A 50 18.92 -47.07 -34.28
N LYS A 51 17.98 -47.37 -35.19
CA LYS A 51 17.07 -46.39 -35.79
C LYS A 51 16.16 -45.69 -34.79
N LEU A 52 15.92 -46.29 -33.61
CA LEU A 52 15.09 -45.68 -32.58
C LEU A 52 15.80 -44.49 -31.94
N GLU A 53 17.09 -44.66 -31.60
CA GLU A 53 17.94 -43.58 -31.08
C GLU A 53 18.08 -42.46 -32.10
N GLU A 54 18.31 -42.81 -33.38
CA GLU A 54 18.35 -41.83 -34.49
C GLU A 54 17.04 -41.04 -34.60
N CYS A 55 15.90 -41.70 -34.44
CA CYS A 55 14.59 -41.03 -34.45
C CYS A 55 14.43 -40.06 -33.27
N GLU A 56 14.82 -40.45 -32.06
CA GLU A 56 14.72 -39.59 -30.88
C GLU A 56 15.62 -38.34 -31.00
N GLU A 57 16.86 -38.54 -31.48
CA GLU A 57 17.77 -37.43 -31.78
C GLU A 57 17.21 -36.52 -32.86
N ALA A 58 16.66 -37.07 -33.95
CA ALA A 58 16.05 -36.29 -35.02
C ALA A 58 14.84 -35.48 -34.52
N PHE A 59 14.01 -36.07 -33.66
CA PHE A 59 12.85 -35.38 -33.09
C PHE A 59 13.30 -34.18 -32.24
N THR A 60 14.23 -34.38 -31.31
CA THR A 60 14.72 -33.29 -30.46
C THR A 60 15.49 -32.24 -31.27
N ALA A 61 16.25 -32.65 -32.29
CA ALA A 61 16.98 -31.76 -33.17
C ALA A 61 16.05 -30.86 -34.00
N ALA A 62 14.95 -31.39 -34.54
CA ALA A 62 13.99 -30.61 -35.32
C ALA A 62 13.38 -29.45 -34.53
N PHE A 63 13.19 -29.63 -33.21
CA PHE A 63 12.58 -28.63 -32.33
C PHE A 63 13.60 -27.74 -31.60
N ARG A 64 14.90 -27.89 -31.88
CA ARG A 64 15.95 -27.12 -31.22
C ARG A 64 15.80 -25.61 -31.40
N ALA A 65 15.30 -25.16 -32.56
CA ALA A 65 15.07 -23.74 -32.83
C ALA A 65 14.01 -23.10 -31.91
N LEU A 66 13.21 -23.91 -31.21
CA LEU A 66 12.16 -23.45 -30.31
C LEU A 66 12.58 -23.48 -28.84
N SER A 67 13.86 -23.71 -28.50
CA SER A 67 14.31 -23.82 -27.11
C SER A 67 14.24 -22.54 -26.30
N ASP A 68 14.60 -21.42 -26.90
CA ASP A 68 14.66 -20.13 -26.21
C ASP A 68 13.40 -19.29 -26.46
N THR A 69 12.30 -19.95 -26.82
CA THR A 69 11.02 -19.28 -27.03
C THR A 69 10.43 -18.83 -25.70
N GLU A 70 10.00 -17.58 -25.66
CA GLU A 70 9.17 -17.03 -24.60
C GLU A 70 7.78 -16.72 -25.15
N ILE A 71 6.74 -17.14 -24.44
CA ILE A 71 5.34 -16.88 -24.82
C ILE A 71 4.61 -16.18 -23.67
N ASN A 72 3.46 -15.58 -23.99
CA ASN A 72 2.52 -15.16 -22.97
C ASN A 72 2.07 -16.37 -22.14
N TYR A 73 2.09 -16.25 -20.81
CA TYR A 73 1.67 -17.32 -19.92
C TYR A 73 0.21 -17.74 -20.16
N ASP A 74 -0.67 -16.81 -20.52
CA ASP A 74 -2.09 -17.09 -20.78
C ASP A 74 -2.29 -18.00 -21.99
N GLU A 75 -1.34 -18.00 -22.94
CA GLU A 75 -1.37 -18.82 -24.16
C GLU A 75 -0.78 -20.23 -23.95
N ARG A 76 -0.34 -20.54 -22.73
CA ARG A 76 0.27 -21.84 -22.40
C ARG A 76 -0.68 -23.01 -22.65
N SER A 77 -1.97 -22.87 -22.36
CA SER A 77 -2.98 -23.91 -22.61
C SER A 77 -3.17 -24.14 -24.12
N HIS A 78 -3.28 -23.06 -24.89
CA HIS A 78 -3.39 -23.15 -26.35
C HIS A 78 -2.15 -23.84 -26.96
N LEU A 79 -0.95 -23.54 -26.47
CA LEU A 79 0.25 -24.21 -26.92
C LEU A 79 0.29 -25.69 -26.52
N HIS A 80 -0.21 -26.04 -25.33
CA HIS A 80 -0.37 -27.44 -24.90
C HIS A 80 -1.30 -28.23 -25.84
N ASP A 81 -2.44 -27.66 -26.20
CA ASP A 81 -3.38 -28.28 -27.15
C ASP A 81 -2.74 -28.45 -28.53
N ALA A 82 -1.98 -27.46 -29.00
CA ALA A 82 -1.27 -27.53 -30.29
C ALA A 82 -0.21 -28.65 -30.30
N PHE A 83 0.57 -28.82 -29.23
CA PHE A 83 1.53 -29.93 -29.13
C PHE A 83 0.84 -31.29 -29.03
N THR A 84 -0.33 -31.36 -28.40
CA THR A 84 -1.16 -32.57 -28.36
C THR A 84 -1.64 -32.95 -29.77
N GLN A 85 -2.16 -31.98 -30.52
CA GLN A 85 -2.58 -32.19 -31.91
C GLN A 85 -1.42 -32.58 -32.83
N MET A 86 -0.26 -31.94 -32.67
CA MET A 86 0.96 -32.30 -33.39
C MET A 86 1.36 -33.76 -33.12
N THR A 87 1.31 -34.18 -31.86
CA THR A 87 1.61 -35.57 -31.44
C THR A 87 0.68 -36.55 -32.13
N HIS A 88 -0.63 -36.26 -32.19
CA HIS A 88 -1.60 -37.09 -32.92
C HIS A 88 -1.34 -37.13 -34.43
N ALA A 89 -1.06 -35.99 -35.06
CA ALA A 89 -0.75 -35.93 -36.49
C ALA A 89 0.50 -36.74 -36.84
N LEU A 90 1.53 -36.73 -35.98
CA LEU A 90 2.72 -37.56 -36.16
C LEU A 90 2.41 -39.06 -36.05
N GLN A 91 1.51 -39.45 -35.12
CA GLN A 91 1.06 -40.84 -35.00
C GLN A 91 0.31 -41.31 -36.25
N GLU A 92 -0.56 -40.47 -36.82
CA GLU A 92 -1.28 -40.78 -38.07
C GLU A 92 -0.32 -40.93 -39.26
N LEU A 93 0.68 -40.03 -39.38
CA LEU A 93 1.71 -40.13 -40.40
C LEU A 93 2.55 -41.40 -40.27
N ALA A 94 2.89 -41.79 -39.04
CA ALA A 94 3.61 -43.04 -38.79
C ALA A 94 2.76 -44.26 -39.18
N ALA A 95 1.46 -44.26 -38.85
CA ALA A 95 0.53 -45.32 -39.25
C ALA A 95 0.38 -45.44 -40.77
N ALA A 96 0.47 -44.33 -41.49
CA ALA A 96 0.50 -44.27 -42.95
C ALA A 96 1.88 -44.61 -43.57
N GLN A 97 2.83 -45.11 -42.77
CA GLN A 97 4.19 -45.47 -43.20
C GLN A 97 4.98 -44.27 -43.77
N GLY A 98 4.74 -43.06 -43.26
CA GLY A 98 5.53 -41.87 -43.58
C GLY A 98 6.96 -41.92 -43.00
N SER A 99 7.85 -41.05 -43.48
CA SER A 99 9.21 -40.90 -42.92
C SER A 99 9.26 -39.84 -41.83
N PHE A 100 9.92 -40.18 -40.71
CA PHE A 100 10.17 -39.24 -39.60
C PHE A 100 11.13 -38.10 -40.00
N GLU A 101 12.00 -38.34 -40.97
CA GLU A 101 12.99 -37.37 -41.47
C GLU A 101 12.31 -36.15 -42.13
N VAL A 102 11.10 -36.34 -42.66
CA VAL A 102 10.27 -35.28 -43.24
C VAL A 102 9.22 -34.80 -42.22
N ALA A 103 8.61 -35.74 -41.50
CA ALA A 103 7.51 -35.42 -40.58
C ALA A 103 7.94 -34.49 -39.42
N PHE A 104 9.13 -34.68 -38.83
CA PHE A 104 9.56 -33.85 -37.71
C PHE A 104 9.92 -32.41 -38.10
N PRO A 105 10.71 -32.14 -39.16
CA PRO A 105 10.92 -30.78 -39.64
C PRO A 105 9.61 -30.06 -40.01
N ASP A 106 8.70 -30.75 -40.69
CA ASP A 106 7.40 -30.18 -41.06
C ASP A 106 6.55 -29.84 -39.83
N ALA A 107 6.55 -30.72 -38.82
CA ALA A 107 5.88 -30.47 -37.55
C ALA A 107 6.50 -29.29 -36.80
N ALA A 108 7.83 -29.19 -36.77
CA ALA A 108 8.54 -28.08 -36.13
C ALA A 108 8.21 -26.73 -36.79
N GLU A 109 8.19 -26.68 -38.13
CA GLU A 109 7.80 -25.46 -38.86
C GLU A 109 6.33 -25.09 -38.66
N LYS A 110 5.42 -26.08 -38.57
CA LYS A 110 4.02 -25.82 -38.19
C LYS A 110 3.91 -25.24 -36.78
N MET A 111 4.62 -25.83 -35.80
CA MET A 111 4.61 -25.34 -34.42
C MET A 111 5.21 -23.94 -34.30
N LYS A 112 6.27 -23.65 -35.05
CA LYS A 112 6.85 -22.30 -35.13
C LYS A 112 5.81 -21.27 -35.61
N LYS A 113 5.00 -21.61 -36.63
CA LYS A 113 3.91 -20.74 -37.09
C LYS A 113 2.84 -20.52 -36.02
N VAL A 114 2.44 -21.59 -35.32
CA VAL A 114 1.49 -21.48 -34.19
C VAL A 114 2.03 -20.52 -33.14
N ILE A 115 3.29 -20.67 -32.73
CA ILE A 115 3.95 -19.81 -31.74
C ILE A 115 3.94 -18.35 -32.18
N THR A 116 4.26 -18.06 -33.46
CA THR A 116 4.25 -16.68 -33.97
C THR A 116 2.86 -16.04 -34.05
N GLN A 117 1.81 -16.85 -34.00
CA GLN A 117 0.41 -16.39 -34.02
C GLN A 117 -0.18 -16.23 -32.61
N LEU A 118 0.52 -16.69 -31.57
CA LEU A 118 0.10 -16.50 -30.19
C LEU A 118 0.08 -15.01 -29.84
N LYS A 119 -0.82 -14.64 -28.94
CA LYS A 119 -0.86 -13.29 -28.41
C LYS A 119 0.45 -12.97 -27.67
N GLU A 120 1.06 -11.84 -28.02
CA GLU A 120 2.26 -11.37 -27.33
C GLU A 120 2.00 -11.09 -25.85
N ALA A 121 2.99 -11.42 -25.01
CA ALA A 121 2.96 -11.06 -23.60
C ALA A 121 3.09 -9.54 -23.45
N GLN A 122 2.39 -8.94 -22.49
CA GLN A 122 2.57 -7.51 -22.22
C GLN A 122 4.02 -7.23 -21.82
N ALA A 123 4.52 -6.06 -22.24
CA ALA A 123 5.82 -5.59 -21.77
C ALA A 123 5.79 -5.40 -20.25
N CYS A 124 6.92 -5.68 -19.59
CA CYS A 124 7.10 -5.34 -18.18
C CYS A 124 7.33 -3.82 -18.09
N ILE A 125 6.39 -3.09 -17.46
CA ILE A 125 6.37 -1.62 -17.50
C ILE A 125 7.05 -1.05 -16.25
N PRO A 126 8.25 -0.43 -16.32
CA PRO A 126 8.88 0.22 -15.19
C PRO A 126 8.07 1.44 -14.69
N PRO A 127 8.26 1.91 -13.44
CA PRO A 127 9.39 1.61 -12.53
C PRO A 127 9.09 0.61 -11.41
N CYS A 128 7.83 0.21 -11.21
CA CYS A 128 7.39 -0.48 -10.00
C CYS A 128 6.26 -1.45 -10.27
N GLY A 129 6.00 -2.30 -9.28
CA GLY A 129 4.83 -3.14 -9.17
C GLY A 129 4.98 -4.54 -9.76
N LEU A 130 4.19 -5.45 -9.20
CA LEU A 130 4.05 -6.81 -9.65
C LEU A 130 3.00 -6.88 -10.77
N GLN A 131 3.40 -7.39 -11.94
CA GLN A 131 2.58 -7.35 -13.15
C GLN A 131 2.29 -8.76 -13.66
N GLU A 132 1.12 -9.28 -13.28
CA GLU A 132 0.72 -10.64 -13.65
C GLU A 132 0.41 -10.80 -15.14
N PHE A 133 -0.16 -9.78 -15.79
CA PHE A 133 -0.43 -9.80 -17.24
C PHE A 133 0.83 -9.69 -18.12
N ALA A 134 1.98 -9.37 -17.53
CA ALA A 134 3.28 -9.38 -18.20
C ALA A 134 4.05 -10.71 -17.97
N ARG A 135 3.41 -11.70 -17.34
CA ARG A 135 4.00 -13.00 -17.05
C ARG A 135 4.30 -13.76 -18.35
N ARG A 136 5.53 -14.24 -18.45
CA ARG A 136 6.01 -15.03 -19.59
C ARG A 136 6.20 -16.48 -19.18
N PHE A 137 5.98 -17.40 -20.09
CA PHE A 137 6.39 -18.80 -19.95
C PHE A 137 7.66 -19.02 -20.78
N LEU A 138 8.72 -19.49 -20.12
CA LEU A 138 10.02 -19.73 -20.73
C LEU A 138 10.14 -21.22 -21.07
N CYS A 139 10.24 -21.53 -22.36
CA CYS A 139 10.41 -22.91 -22.79
C CYS A 139 11.75 -23.50 -22.33
N SER A 140 12.80 -22.67 -22.24
CA SER A 140 14.17 -23.09 -21.87
C SER A 140 14.28 -23.83 -20.54
N GLY A 141 13.31 -23.67 -19.63
CA GLY A 141 13.24 -24.42 -18.37
C GLY A 141 11.83 -24.81 -17.92
N CYS A 142 10.83 -24.70 -18.80
CA CYS A 142 9.43 -25.03 -18.51
C CYS A 142 8.85 -24.36 -17.25
N TYR A 143 9.22 -23.11 -16.99
CA TYR A 143 8.72 -22.32 -15.86
C TYR A 143 8.19 -20.97 -16.31
N SER A 144 7.36 -20.36 -15.46
CA SER A 144 6.83 -19.02 -15.68
C SER A 144 7.61 -17.97 -14.91
N ARG A 145 7.86 -16.82 -15.55
CA ARG A 145 8.48 -15.66 -14.92
C ARG A 145 7.50 -14.50 -14.93
N VAL A 146 7.15 -14.02 -13.74
CA VAL A 146 6.35 -12.80 -13.56
C VAL A 146 7.26 -11.57 -13.61
N CYS A 147 6.73 -10.45 -14.08
CA CYS A 147 7.39 -9.15 -13.98
C CYS A 147 7.25 -8.67 -12.53
N ASP A 148 8.32 -8.83 -11.75
CA ASP A 148 8.40 -8.50 -10.33
C ASP A 148 9.33 -7.31 -10.13
N LEU A 149 8.78 -6.10 -10.31
CA LEU A 149 9.48 -4.85 -10.00
C LEU A 149 9.25 -4.48 -8.54
N PRO A 150 10.07 -3.58 -7.95
CA PRO A 150 9.85 -3.10 -6.60
C PRO A 150 8.42 -2.60 -6.41
N LEU A 151 7.76 -3.03 -5.33
CA LEU A 151 6.37 -2.63 -5.08
C LEU A 151 6.22 -1.11 -4.91
N ASP A 152 7.26 -0.46 -4.42
CA ASP A 152 7.28 0.97 -4.12
C ASP A 152 7.58 1.81 -5.36
N CYS A 153 6.57 2.56 -5.80
CA CYS A 153 6.69 3.50 -6.90
C CYS A 153 7.36 4.80 -6.44
N PRO A 154 8.04 5.53 -7.33
CA PRO A 154 8.62 6.83 -7.03
C PRO A 154 7.58 7.81 -6.46
N VAL A 155 8.02 8.63 -5.51
CA VAL A 155 7.17 9.66 -4.88
C VAL A 155 6.81 10.75 -5.90
N GLN A 156 5.51 11.03 -6.02
CA GLN A 156 4.97 12.10 -6.85
C GLN A 156 4.71 13.34 -5.99
N ASP A 157 5.28 14.48 -6.37
CA ASP A 157 5.10 15.74 -5.65
C ASP A 157 3.84 16.46 -6.15
N VAL A 158 2.88 16.72 -5.26
CA VAL A 158 1.58 17.35 -5.54
C VAL A 158 1.52 18.67 -4.78
N THR A 159 1.40 19.79 -5.50
CA THR A 159 1.30 21.13 -4.88
C THR A 159 -0.11 21.69 -5.08
N VAL A 160 -0.75 22.11 -4.00
CA VAL A 160 -2.14 22.61 -4.01
C VAL A 160 -2.24 23.88 -3.17
N ILE A 161 -3.09 24.82 -3.59
CA ILE A 161 -3.34 26.04 -2.82
C ILE A 161 -4.31 25.75 -1.67
N ARG A 162 -4.08 26.36 -0.51
CA ARG A 162 -4.98 26.23 0.65
C ARG A 162 -6.41 26.64 0.26
N GLY A 163 -7.39 25.83 0.65
CA GLY A 163 -8.80 26.04 0.28
C GLY A 163 -9.23 25.25 -0.96
N ASP A 164 -8.30 24.91 -1.86
CA ASP A 164 -8.59 24.16 -3.07
C ASP A 164 -8.77 22.67 -2.79
N GLN A 165 -9.07 21.90 -3.84
CA GLN A 165 -9.19 20.46 -3.80
C GLN A 165 -7.85 19.80 -4.13
N ALA A 166 -7.37 18.92 -3.24
CA ALA A 166 -6.30 17.97 -3.56
C ALA A 166 -6.92 16.63 -3.97
N MET A 167 -6.39 16.02 -5.03
CA MET A 167 -6.87 14.76 -5.59
C MET A 167 -5.69 13.84 -5.90
N PHE A 168 -5.80 12.59 -5.47
CA PHE A 168 -4.77 11.57 -5.66
C PHE A 168 -5.38 10.36 -6.36
N SER A 169 -4.80 9.99 -7.49
CA SER A 169 -5.26 8.87 -8.32
C SER A 169 -4.31 7.69 -8.19
N CYS A 170 -4.78 6.62 -7.58
CA CYS A 170 -4.03 5.39 -7.40
C CYS A 170 -4.14 4.49 -8.64
N ILE A 171 -3.52 4.92 -9.73
CA ILE A 171 -3.57 4.26 -11.03
C ILE A 171 -2.14 3.97 -11.48
N VAL A 172 -1.91 2.74 -11.94
CA VAL A 172 -0.64 2.30 -12.54
C VAL A 172 -0.79 2.18 -14.06
N ASN A 173 0.34 2.20 -14.76
CA ASN A 173 0.37 2.17 -16.23
C ASN A 173 0.33 0.74 -16.81
N PHE A 174 0.25 -0.29 -15.97
CA PHE A 174 0.11 -1.68 -16.38
C PHE A 174 -1.29 -2.19 -16.10
N GLN A 175 -1.70 -3.22 -16.83
CA GLN A 175 -3.01 -3.80 -16.65
C GLN A 175 -3.13 -4.46 -15.27
N LEU A 176 -4.19 -4.09 -14.55
CA LEU A 176 -4.57 -4.69 -13.28
C LEU A 176 -5.64 -5.78 -13.50
N PRO A 177 -5.70 -6.81 -12.62
CA PRO A 177 -6.80 -7.78 -12.62
C PRO A 177 -8.16 -7.08 -12.51
N LYS A 178 -9.21 -7.60 -13.18
CA LYS A 178 -10.53 -6.94 -13.15
C LYS A 178 -11.33 -7.26 -11.88
N GLU A 179 -11.01 -8.39 -11.25
CA GLU A 179 -11.71 -8.93 -10.07
C GLU A 179 -10.78 -8.86 -8.85
N GLU A 180 -11.35 -8.72 -7.66
CA GLU A 180 -10.65 -8.86 -6.36
C GLU A 180 -9.57 -7.80 -6.03
N ILE A 181 -9.62 -6.63 -6.69
CA ILE A 181 -8.75 -5.50 -6.34
C ILE A 181 -9.31 -4.69 -5.17
N THR A 182 -8.44 -4.47 -4.18
CA THR A 182 -8.71 -3.57 -3.06
C THR A 182 -7.69 -2.45 -2.99
N TYR A 183 -8.15 -1.28 -2.58
CA TYR A 183 -7.32 -0.10 -2.37
C TYR A 183 -7.31 0.24 -0.88
N SER A 184 -6.14 0.52 -0.35
CA SER A 184 -6.00 1.04 1.02
C SER A 184 -5.11 2.27 1.02
N TRP A 185 -5.55 3.30 1.72
CA TRP A 185 -4.82 4.56 1.82
C TRP A 185 -4.18 4.72 3.19
N LYS A 186 -3.00 5.32 3.20
CA LYS A 186 -2.25 5.66 4.40
C LYS A 186 -1.70 7.07 4.33
N PHE A 187 -1.48 7.69 5.47
CA PHE A 187 -0.95 9.04 5.58
C PHE A 187 0.19 9.15 6.59
N ALA A 188 1.28 9.78 6.16
CA ALA A 188 2.40 10.21 6.98
C ALA A 188 2.37 11.75 7.06
N GLY A 189 1.85 12.26 8.18
CA GLY A 189 1.68 13.69 8.41
C GLY A 189 2.96 14.43 8.83
N GLY A 190 2.81 15.70 9.21
CA GLY A 190 3.93 16.52 9.69
C GLY A 190 4.83 17.07 8.58
N GLY A 191 4.38 17.02 7.32
CA GLY A 191 5.16 17.48 6.16
C GLY A 191 6.35 16.60 5.80
N LEU A 192 6.34 15.34 6.25
CA LEU A 192 7.37 14.35 5.96
C LEU A 192 7.22 13.82 4.52
N ARG A 193 8.32 13.84 3.76
CA ARG A 193 8.46 13.18 2.45
C ARG A 193 9.17 11.85 2.64
N THR A 194 8.43 10.73 2.62
CA THR A 194 9.00 9.41 2.92
C THR A 194 8.29 8.27 2.19
N GLN A 195 9.01 7.17 1.95
CA GLN A 195 8.45 5.89 1.51
C GLN A 195 8.45 4.83 2.63
N ASP A 196 9.06 5.14 3.78
CA ASP A 196 9.14 4.24 4.92
C ASP A 196 7.76 4.07 5.56
N LEU A 197 7.24 2.85 5.49
CA LEU A 197 5.91 2.45 5.94
C LEU A 197 5.68 2.63 7.44
N SER A 198 6.74 2.73 8.26
CA SER A 198 6.63 2.89 9.71
C SER A 198 5.99 4.21 10.13
N TYR A 199 6.09 5.25 9.28
CA TYR A 199 5.50 6.58 9.53
C TYR A 199 4.03 6.68 9.12
N PHE A 200 3.51 5.69 8.38
CA PHE A 200 2.19 5.75 7.79
C PHE A 200 1.12 5.18 8.71
N ARG A 201 0.00 5.90 8.82
CA ARG A 201 -1.21 5.46 9.52
C ARG A 201 -2.32 5.19 8.52
N ASP A 202 -3.09 4.14 8.75
CA ASP A 202 -4.20 3.77 7.87
C ASP A 202 -5.31 4.84 7.88
N MET A 203 -5.91 5.07 6.70
CA MET A 203 -7.01 5.99 6.50
C MET A 203 -8.30 5.19 6.26
N PRO A 204 -9.08 4.86 7.31
CA PRO A 204 -10.19 3.91 7.22
C PRO A 204 -11.38 4.39 6.36
N ARG A 205 -11.41 5.64 5.92
CA ARG A 205 -12.49 6.19 5.08
C ARG A 205 -12.13 6.30 3.60
N ALA A 206 -10.95 5.80 3.22
CA ALA A 206 -10.44 5.87 1.85
C ALA A 206 -10.11 4.46 1.36
N GLU A 207 -11.05 3.84 0.64
CA GLU A 207 -11.00 2.45 0.17
C GLU A 207 -11.11 2.34 -1.37
N GLY A 208 -11.15 3.47 -2.07
CA GLY A 208 -11.24 3.52 -3.54
C GLY A 208 -9.92 3.86 -4.22
N TYR A 209 -9.91 3.81 -5.55
CA TYR A 209 -8.75 4.22 -6.36
C TYR A 209 -8.46 5.74 -6.27
N LEU A 210 -9.39 6.53 -5.75
CA LEU A 210 -9.28 7.99 -5.67
C LEU A 210 -9.38 8.44 -4.21
N ALA A 211 -8.41 9.24 -3.76
CA ALA A 211 -8.51 10.01 -2.52
C ALA A 211 -8.65 11.49 -2.83
N ARG A 212 -9.56 12.16 -2.12
CA ARG A 212 -9.86 13.58 -2.30
C ARG A 212 -9.89 14.30 -0.96
N ILE A 213 -9.22 15.45 -0.91
CA ILE A 213 -9.25 16.36 0.23
C ILE A 213 -9.83 17.69 -0.25
N ARG A 214 -10.92 18.13 0.39
CA ARG A 214 -11.55 19.41 0.11
C ARG A 214 -12.19 19.97 1.40
N PRO A 215 -11.78 21.14 1.88
CA PRO A 215 -10.67 21.97 1.41
C PRO A 215 -9.28 21.43 1.83
N ALA A 216 -8.26 21.69 1.04
CA ALA A 216 -6.86 21.44 1.42
C ALA A 216 -6.40 22.41 2.52
N GLN A 217 -5.74 21.88 3.54
CA GLN A 217 -5.26 22.62 4.72
C GLN A 217 -3.78 22.33 4.95
N LEU A 218 -3.08 23.21 5.67
CA LEU A 218 -1.66 23.01 6.00
C LEU A 218 -1.40 21.72 6.79
N THR A 219 -2.36 21.30 7.62
CA THR A 219 -2.31 20.05 8.40
C THR A 219 -2.26 18.80 7.54
N HIS A 220 -2.74 18.88 6.29
CA HIS A 220 -2.70 17.78 5.32
C HIS A 220 -1.34 17.65 4.63
N ARG A 221 -0.39 18.57 4.87
CA ARG A 221 0.96 18.48 4.32
C ARG A 221 1.67 17.22 4.83
N GLY A 222 2.19 16.41 3.91
CA GLY A 222 2.78 15.11 4.23
C GLY A 222 2.73 14.16 3.03
N THR A 223 3.06 12.89 3.26
CA THR A 223 3.01 11.86 2.20
C THR A 223 1.77 11.00 2.35
N PHE A 224 1.01 10.86 1.27
CA PHE A 224 -0.07 9.90 1.12
C PHE A 224 0.46 8.67 0.39
N SER A 225 0.10 7.48 0.85
CA SER A 225 0.42 6.23 0.18
C SER A 225 -0.85 5.48 -0.14
N CYS A 226 -0.97 5.03 -1.38
CA CYS A 226 -2.01 4.09 -1.78
C CYS A 226 -1.39 2.73 -2.07
N VAL A 227 -1.97 1.69 -1.49
CA VAL A 227 -1.59 0.29 -1.71
C VAL A 227 -2.70 -0.37 -2.53
N ILE A 228 -2.33 -0.88 -3.71
CA ILE A 228 -3.18 -1.69 -4.57
C ILE A 228 -2.91 -3.15 -4.20
N LYS A 229 -3.94 -3.91 -3.84
CA LYS A 229 -3.83 -5.32 -3.50
C LYS A 229 -4.77 -6.16 -4.36
N GLN A 230 -4.34 -7.38 -4.66
CA GLN A 230 -5.20 -8.45 -5.13
C GLN A 230 -5.34 -9.46 -4.00
N ASP A 231 -6.57 -9.66 -3.51
CA ASP A 231 -6.87 -10.36 -2.26
C ASP A 231 -6.13 -9.75 -1.06
N GLN A 232 -4.93 -10.25 -0.76
CA GLN A 232 -4.03 -9.74 0.28
C GLN A 232 -2.61 -9.46 -0.22
N ARG A 233 -2.31 -9.78 -1.49
CA ARG A 233 -1.00 -9.59 -2.09
C ARG A 233 -0.88 -8.17 -2.64
N PRO A 234 0.09 -7.36 -2.20
CA PRO A 234 0.30 -6.03 -2.76
C PRO A 234 0.82 -6.14 -4.19
N LEU A 235 0.18 -5.41 -5.11
CA LEU A 235 0.60 -5.28 -6.50
C LEU A 235 1.48 -4.05 -6.70
N ALA A 236 1.12 -2.92 -6.08
CA ALA A 236 1.91 -1.68 -6.16
C ALA A 236 1.59 -0.75 -4.98
N ARG A 237 2.55 0.11 -4.63
CA ARG A 237 2.43 1.17 -3.64
C ARG A 237 2.82 2.50 -4.26
N LEU A 238 1.85 3.39 -4.39
CA LEU A 238 2.04 4.72 -4.94
C LEU A 238 2.18 5.73 -3.80
N TYR A 239 3.04 6.72 -3.98
CA TYR A 239 3.34 7.72 -2.98
C TYR A 239 3.12 9.12 -3.56
N PHE A 240 2.42 9.97 -2.81
CA PHE A 240 2.10 11.34 -3.19
C PHE A 240 2.50 12.28 -2.04
N PHE A 241 3.50 13.11 -2.25
CA PHE A 241 3.87 14.15 -1.30
C PHE A 241 3.02 15.40 -1.54
N LEU A 242 2.08 15.68 -0.64
CA LEU A 242 1.24 16.86 -0.71
C LEU A 242 1.94 18.05 -0.06
N ASN A 243 2.17 19.09 -0.85
CA ASN A 243 2.59 20.40 -0.38
C ASN A 243 1.43 21.40 -0.51
N VAL A 244 0.98 21.97 0.62
CA VAL A 244 -0.11 22.95 0.63
C VAL A 244 0.48 24.35 0.80
N THR A 245 0.28 25.20 -0.19
CA THR A 245 0.83 26.56 -0.25
C THR A 245 -0.27 27.63 -0.25
N GLY A 246 0.09 28.89 0.02
CA GLY A 246 -0.83 30.03 -0.12
C GLY A 246 -1.47 30.55 1.19
N PRO A 247 -2.06 31.75 1.14
CA PRO A 247 -2.68 32.41 2.31
C PRO A 247 -3.98 31.70 2.75
N PRO A 248 -4.51 32.00 3.95
CA PRO A 248 -5.82 31.50 4.38
C PRO A 248 -6.90 31.87 3.35
N PRO A 249 -7.93 31.02 3.13
CA PRO A 249 -9.04 31.36 2.25
C PRO A 249 -9.66 32.70 2.66
N ARG A 250 -9.97 33.58 1.69
CA ARG A 250 -10.50 34.93 1.97
C ARG A 250 -11.74 34.91 2.88
N ALA A 251 -12.63 33.93 2.71
CA ALA A 251 -13.81 33.75 3.56
C ALA A 251 -13.46 33.50 5.04
N GLU A 252 -12.37 32.80 5.33
CA GLU A 252 -11.90 32.56 6.70
C GLU A 252 -11.20 33.81 7.28
N ILE A 253 -10.52 34.59 6.44
CA ILE A 253 -9.97 35.90 6.81
C ILE A 253 -11.09 36.87 7.16
N GLU A 254 -12.16 36.92 6.36
CA GLU A 254 -13.33 37.76 6.60
C GLU A 254 -14.06 37.33 7.87
N LEU A 255 -14.30 36.03 8.08
CA LEU A 255 -14.90 35.52 9.33
C LEU A 255 -14.03 35.78 10.56
N GLN A 256 -12.71 35.61 10.47
CA GLN A 256 -11.79 35.94 11.56
C GLN A 256 -11.70 37.46 11.81
N ALA A 257 -11.82 38.27 10.75
CA ALA A 257 -11.90 39.72 10.86
C ALA A 257 -13.21 40.13 11.55
N SER A 258 -14.35 39.58 11.14
CA SER A 258 -15.65 39.80 11.78
C SER A 258 -15.67 39.28 13.23
N PHE A 259 -15.07 38.13 13.52
CA PHE A 259 -14.97 37.62 14.89
C PHE A 259 -14.06 38.51 15.75
N ARG A 260 -12.93 38.99 15.21
CA ARG A 260 -12.08 39.99 15.89
C ARG A 260 -12.80 41.32 16.08
N GLU A 261 -13.62 41.72 15.13
CA GLU A 261 -14.44 42.93 15.21
C GLU A 261 -15.51 42.79 16.28
N VAL A 262 -16.22 41.65 16.34
CA VAL A 262 -17.16 41.31 17.42
C VAL A 262 -16.46 41.21 18.77
N LEU A 263 -15.25 40.64 18.85
CA LEU A 263 -14.44 40.64 20.08
C LEU A 263 -13.95 42.05 20.46
N ARG A 264 -13.81 42.97 19.50
CA ARG A 264 -13.55 44.40 19.76
C ARG A 264 -14.81 45.15 20.17
N TRP A 265 -15.98 44.69 19.72
CA TRP A 265 -17.30 45.15 20.17
C TRP A 265 -17.72 44.54 21.50
N ALA A 266 -17.05 43.48 21.96
CA ALA A 266 -17.16 43.05 23.35
C ALA A 266 -16.90 44.30 24.20
N PRO A 267 -17.89 44.74 25.00
CA PRO A 267 -17.84 46.06 25.54
C PRO A 267 -16.55 46.24 26.32
N ARG A 268 -15.80 47.31 26.03
CA ARG A 268 -15.00 47.96 27.08
C ARG A 268 -15.94 48.72 28.02
N ASP A 269 -16.99 48.05 28.45
CA ASP A 269 -17.52 48.23 29.77
C ASP A 269 -16.54 47.38 30.63
N ALA A 270 -15.37 47.85 31.05
CA ALA A 270 -15.24 48.92 32.03
C ALA A 270 -16.60 49.51 32.51
N GLU A 271 -17.56 48.64 32.84
CA GLU A 271 -18.28 48.85 34.08
C GLU A 271 -17.17 49.01 35.09
N LEU A 272 -16.91 50.26 35.47
CA LEU A 272 -16.48 50.58 36.81
C LEU A 272 -17.45 49.79 37.68
N ILE A 273 -17.06 48.56 38.05
CA ILE A 273 -17.74 47.79 39.07
C ILE A 273 -17.75 48.75 40.24
N GLN A 274 -18.90 49.39 40.49
CA GLN A 274 -19.03 50.21 41.67
C GLN A 274 -18.66 49.28 42.83
N PRO A 275 -17.76 49.71 43.73
CA PRO A 275 -17.38 48.88 44.86
C PRO A 275 -18.67 48.38 45.51
N TRP A 276 -18.88 47.07 45.51
CA TRP A 276 -20.09 46.48 46.06
C TRP A 276 -20.21 46.91 47.52
N ARG A 277 -21.27 47.67 47.84
CA ARG A 277 -21.58 48.15 49.19
C ARG A 277 -22.85 47.44 49.68
N PRO A 278 -22.74 46.20 50.18
CA PRO A 278 -23.91 45.46 50.64
C PRO A 278 -24.50 46.10 51.90
N SER A 279 -25.83 46.01 52.01
CA SER A 279 -26.54 46.31 53.24
C SER A 279 -26.29 45.22 54.31
N LEU A 280 -26.48 45.53 55.59
CA LEU A 280 -26.29 44.57 56.69
C LEU A 280 -27.16 43.31 56.51
N GLY A 281 -28.37 43.46 55.96
CA GLY A 281 -29.28 42.35 55.67
C GLY A 281 -28.74 41.41 54.60
N GLU A 282 -28.08 41.94 53.56
CA GLU A 282 -27.48 41.14 52.48
C GLU A 282 -26.23 40.38 52.93
N LEU A 283 -25.47 40.93 53.88
CA LEU A 283 -24.31 40.26 54.48
C LEU A 283 -24.71 39.06 55.35
N LEU A 284 -25.86 39.11 56.01
CA LEU A 284 -26.36 38.04 56.88
C LEU A 284 -26.99 36.88 56.09
N VAL A 285 -27.49 37.15 54.88
CA VAL A 285 -28.11 36.14 54.00
C VAL A 285 -27.07 35.31 53.24
N ARG A 286 -25.84 35.81 53.08
CA ARG A 286 -24.73 35.12 52.40
C ARG A 286 -23.52 34.92 53.31
N PRO A 287 -23.44 33.80 54.06
CA PRO A 287 -22.40 33.58 55.06
C PRO A 287 -20.97 33.49 54.48
N GLU A 288 -20.84 33.22 53.18
CA GLU A 288 -19.55 33.15 52.47
C GLU A 288 -18.93 34.53 52.18
N ALA A 289 -19.70 35.63 52.36
CA ALA A 289 -19.23 37.00 52.11
C ALA A 289 -18.65 37.70 53.35
N LEU A 290 -18.61 37.02 54.49
CA LEU A 290 -18.14 37.57 55.76
C LEU A 290 -16.61 37.48 55.86
N THR A 291 -15.93 38.61 55.69
CA THR A 291 -14.49 38.72 55.95
C THR A 291 -14.21 38.71 57.45
N PRO A 292 -13.04 38.22 57.91
CA PRO A 292 -12.71 38.12 59.34
C PRO A 292 -12.75 39.48 60.07
N SER A 293 -12.46 40.58 59.37
CA SER A 293 -12.56 41.93 59.92
C SER A 293 -14.01 42.34 60.25
N ASN A 294 -14.97 41.97 59.41
CA ASN A 294 -16.38 42.30 59.62
C ASN A 294 -17.00 41.46 60.75
N LEU A 295 -16.56 40.20 60.86
CA LEU A 295 -16.88 39.31 61.97
C LEU A 295 -16.42 39.89 63.32
N PHE A 296 -15.22 40.46 63.37
CA PHE A 296 -14.70 41.10 64.58
C PHE A 296 -15.51 42.34 64.98
N LEU A 297 -15.91 43.18 64.00
CA LEU A 297 -16.75 44.35 64.26
C LEU A 297 -18.16 43.98 64.75
N LEU A 298 -18.77 42.94 64.17
CA LEU A 298 -20.07 42.44 64.63
C LEU A 298 -19.99 41.85 66.04
N ALA A 299 -18.91 41.13 66.36
CA ALA A 299 -18.66 40.63 67.70
C ALA A 299 -18.48 41.77 68.72
N ALA A 300 -17.75 42.83 68.34
CA ALA A 300 -17.58 44.01 69.19
C ALA A 300 -18.90 44.76 69.45
N LEU A 301 -19.73 44.93 68.42
CA LEU A 301 -21.07 45.51 68.57
C LEU A 301 -21.99 44.65 69.45
N GLY A 302 -21.94 43.32 69.29
CA GLY A 302 -22.67 42.39 70.15
C GLY A 302 -22.23 42.48 71.61
N ALA A 303 -20.92 42.58 71.87
CA ALA A 303 -20.38 42.75 73.21
C ALA A 303 -20.75 44.09 73.85
N LEU A 304 -20.76 45.18 73.07
CA LEU A 304 -21.23 46.48 73.53
C LEU A 304 -22.73 46.49 73.84
N ALA A 305 -23.55 45.85 73.01
CA ALA A 305 -24.98 45.75 73.25
C ALA A 305 -25.28 44.91 74.50
N SER A 306 -24.56 43.82 74.73
CA SER A 306 -24.73 42.99 75.93
C SER A 306 -24.24 43.70 77.20
N ALA A 307 -23.13 44.44 77.13
CA ALA A 307 -22.67 45.29 78.22
C ALA A 307 -23.68 46.40 78.54
N SER A 308 -24.26 47.03 77.52
CA SER A 308 -25.33 48.02 77.66
C SER A 308 -26.56 47.42 78.34
N ALA A 309 -27.00 46.24 77.88
CA ALA A 309 -28.17 45.56 78.42
C ALA A 309 -27.96 45.09 79.87
N THR A 310 -26.76 44.62 80.22
CA THR A 310 -26.42 44.24 81.60
C THR A 310 -26.34 45.45 82.52
N VAL A 311 -25.81 46.58 82.05
CA VAL A 311 -25.85 47.84 82.81
C VAL A 311 -27.28 48.33 83.00
N LEU A 312 -28.12 48.28 81.96
CA LEU A 312 -29.54 48.67 82.07
C LEU A 312 -30.32 47.72 82.99
N ALA A 313 -30.09 46.42 82.91
CA ALA A 313 -30.67 45.43 83.81
C ALA A 313 -30.18 45.64 85.24
N TRP A 314 -28.90 45.99 85.44
CA TRP A 314 -28.35 46.32 86.75
C TRP A 314 -28.91 47.63 87.31
N ILE A 315 -29.09 48.66 86.49
CA ILE A 315 -29.76 49.91 86.87
C ILE A 315 -31.23 49.64 87.23
N PHE A 316 -31.93 48.83 86.43
CA PHE A 316 -33.33 48.46 86.69
C PHE A 316 -33.47 47.61 87.95
N PHE A 317 -32.56 46.65 88.16
CA PHE A 317 -32.51 45.86 89.39
C PHE A 317 -32.17 46.73 90.60
N ARG A 318 -31.24 47.68 90.45
CA ARG A 318 -30.90 48.65 91.50
C ARG A 318 -32.07 49.56 91.83
N TRP A 319 -32.82 50.03 90.82
CA TRP A 319 -34.05 50.82 90.98
C TRP A 319 -35.16 49.99 91.67
N TYR A 320 -35.37 48.75 91.25
CA TYR A 320 -36.35 47.83 91.83
C TYR A 320 -36.03 47.47 93.29
N CYS A 321 -34.74 47.31 93.64
CA CYS A 321 -34.29 47.03 95.01
C CYS A 321 -34.15 48.30 95.88
N SER A 322 -34.12 49.51 95.30
CA SER A 322 -33.99 50.77 96.04
C SER A 322 -35.31 51.39 96.50
N GLY A 323 -36.45 50.71 96.28
CA GLY A 323 -37.73 50.93 96.97
C GLY A 323 -38.03 52.36 97.42
N ASP A 324 -38.46 53.19 96.49
CA ASP A 324 -39.42 54.30 96.66
C ASP A 324 -40.24 54.42 95.36
#